data_AF-A0A5B7V947-F1
#
_entry.id   AF-A0A5B7V947-F1
#
_cell.length_a   1.000
_cell.length_b   1.000
_cell.length_c   1.000
_cell.angle_alpha   90.00
_cell.angle_beta   90.00
_cell.angle_gamma   90.00
#
_symmetry.space_group_name_H-M   'P 1'
#
loop_
_entity.id
_entity.type
_entity.pdbx_description
1 polymer ?
#
loop_
_entity_poly.entity_id
_entity_poly.type
_entity_poly.pdbx_seq_one_letter_code
_entity_poly.pdbx_strand_id
1 'polypeptide(L)' 'MTSETVDGMSLAKIDTTIGALRRESYRWAPARRVYIPKKNGKRRPLGVPTVTA' A
#
# COMPACT_ATOMS: atom_id res chain seq x y z
N MET A 1 5.67 -2.12 11.62
CA MET A 1 5.46 -1.10 10.57
C MET A 1 6.53 -1.33 9.52
N THR A 2 6.17 -1.68 8.29
CA THR A 2 7.19 -1.77 7.24
C THR A 2 7.57 -0.35 6.85
N SER A 3 8.81 0.04 7.14
CA SER A 3 9.37 1.35 6.80
C SER A 3 9.87 1.35 5.35
N GLU A 4 9.11 0.74 4.43
CA GLU A 4 9.45 0.76 3.01
C GLU A 4 8.82 2.00 2.36
N THR A 5 9.68 2.95 1.99
CA THR A 5 9.33 4.04 1.07
C THR A 5 9.15 3.46 -0.33
N VAL A 6 8.37 4.13 -1.20
CA VAL A 6 8.19 3.73 -2.62
C VAL A 6 9.53 3.55 -3.35
N ASP A 7 10.56 4.26 -2.91
CA ASP A 7 11.94 4.16 -3.41
C ASP A 7 12.57 2.76 -3.20
N GLY A 8 11.95 1.87 -2.41
CA GLY A 8 12.35 0.48 -2.20
C GLY A 8 11.81 -0.52 -3.22
N MET A 9 11.28 -0.06 -4.36
CA MET A 9 10.80 -0.88 -5.45
C MET A 9 11.97 -1.38 -6.33
N SER A 10 12.08 -2.70 -6.50
CA SER A 10 13.10 -3.36 -7.33
C SER A 10 12.47 -4.22 -8.41
N LEU A 11 13.21 -4.49 -9.50
CA LEU A 11 12.74 -5.38 -10.57
C LEU A 11 12.37 -6.77 -10.03
N ALA A 12 13.17 -7.32 -9.11
CA ALA A 12 12.88 -8.61 -8.48
C ALA A 12 11.55 -8.64 -7.70
N LYS A 13 11.18 -7.53 -7.03
CA LYS A 13 9.88 -7.39 -6.38
C LYS A 13 8.75 -7.37 -7.41
N ILE A 14 8.92 -6.61 -8.50
CA ILE A 14 7.94 -6.55 -9.60
C ILE A 14 7.69 -7.95 -10.18
N ASP A 15 8.75 -8.69 -10.49
CA ASP A 15 8.64 -10.04 -11.05
C ASP A 15 7.94 -11.01 -10.09
N THR A 16 8.23 -10.90 -8.80
CA THR A 16 7.56 -11.70 -7.75
C THR A 16 6.07 -11.39 -7.70
N THR A 17 5.69 -10.11 -7.69
CA THR A 17 4.28 -9.68 -7.71
C THR A 17 3.56 -10.16 -8.96
N ILE A 18 4.17 -10.01 -10.15
CA ILE A 18 3.61 -10.50 -11.43
C ILE A 18 3.40 -12.02 -11.35
N GLY A 19 4.37 -12.77 -10.85
CA GLY A 19 4.26 -14.22 -10.69
C GLY A 19 3.12 -14.64 -9.75
N ALA A 20 2.97 -13.93 -8.62
CA ALA A 20 1.89 -14.19 -7.67
C ALA A 20 0.51 -13.88 -8.26
N LEU A 21 0.38 -12.79 -9.02
CA LEU A 21 -0.85 -12.41 -9.72
C LEU A 21 -1.22 -13.45 -10.79
N ARG A 22 -0.26 -13.89 -11.61
CA ARG A 22 -0.49 -14.91 -12.65
C ARG A 22 -0.96 -16.25 -12.10
N ARG A 23 -0.52 -16.62 -10.89
CA ARG A 23 -0.94 -17.84 -10.19
C ARG A 23 -2.13 -17.62 -9.27
N GLU A 24 -2.78 -16.45 -9.33
CA GLU A 24 -3.94 -16.07 -8.50
C GLU A 24 -3.69 -16.21 -6.98
N SER A 25 -2.42 -16.15 -6.58
CA SER A 25 -1.97 -16.34 -5.20
C SER A 25 -1.67 -15.02 -4.48
N TYR A 26 -1.82 -13.90 -5.19
CA TYR A 26 -1.53 -12.58 -4.65
C TYR A 26 -2.61 -12.15 -3.65
N ARG A 27 -2.18 -11.78 -2.43
CA ARG A 27 -3.07 -11.32 -1.37
C ARG A 27 -2.91 -9.82 -1.15
N TRP A 28 -3.97 -9.08 -1.45
CA TRP A 28 -4.02 -7.64 -1.20
C TRP A 28 -3.97 -7.34 0.29
N ALA A 29 -3.08 -6.43 0.68
CA ALA A 29 -3.06 -5.90 2.04
C ALA A 29 -4.25 -4.93 2.25
N PRO A 30 -4.90 -4.94 3.42
CA PRO A 30 -5.98 -4.00 3.71
C PRO A 30 -5.45 -2.56 3.76
N ALA A 31 -6.25 -1.61 3.25
CA ALA A 31 -5.90 -0.19 3.30
C ALA A 31 -5.91 0.33 4.74
N ARG A 32 -4.91 1.13 5.09
CA ARG A 32 -4.77 1.75 6.42
C ARG A 32 -5.54 3.06 6.49
N ARG A 33 -6.30 3.25 7.57
CA ARG A 33 -7.01 4.51 7.81
C ARG A 33 -6.08 5.55 8.41
N VAL A 34 -6.00 6.72 7.78
CA VAL A 34 -5.28 7.88 8.30
C VAL A 34 -6.24 9.06 8.37
N TYR A 35 -6.21 9.81 9.47
CA TYR A 35 -7.06 10.98 9.64
C TYR A 35 -6.21 12.25 9.56
N ILE A 36 -6.51 13.11 8.58
CA ILE A 36 -5.87 14.41 8.44
C ILE A 36 -6.87 15.53 8.76
N PRO A 37 -6.42 16.68 9.29
CA PRO A 37 -7.31 17.81 9.58
C PRO A 37 -7.85 18.44 8.28
N LYS A 38 -9.12 18.84 8.28
CA LYS A 38 -9.72 19.73 7.28
C LYS A 38 -9.68 21.17 7.78
N LYS A 39 -9.75 22.14 6.85
CA LYS A 39 -9.85 23.57 7.17
C LYS A 39 -11.02 23.91 8.12
N ASN A 40 -12.09 23.12 8.10
CA ASN A 40 -13.27 23.31 8.94
C ASN A 40 -13.23 22.55 10.28
N GLY A 41 -12.05 22.13 10.75
CA GLY A 41 -11.86 21.45 12.05
C GLY A 41 -12.27 19.97 12.08
N LYS A 42 -12.98 19.46 11.08
CA LYS A 42 -13.31 18.03 10.97
C LYS A 42 -12.11 17.22 10.45
N ARG A 43 -12.13 15.90 10.64
CA ARG A 43 -11.10 15.00 10.09
C ARG A 43 -11.52 14.41 8.75
N ARG A 44 -10.60 14.34 7.78
CA ARG A 44 -10.76 13.60 6.53
C ARG A 44 -10.14 12.21 6.71
N PRO A 45 -10.91 11.12 6.66
CA PRO A 45 -10.33 9.79 6.59
C PRO A 45 -9.73 9.57 5.20
N LEU A 46 -8.49 9.09 5.16
CA LEU A 46 -7.81 8.60 3.97
C LEU A 46 -7.64 7.08 4.10
N GLY A 47 -7.88 6.37 3.01
CA GLY A 47 -7.47 4.97 2.86
C GLY A 47 -6.10 4.95 2.18
N VAL A 48 -5.05 4.71 2.94
CA VAL A 48 -3.68 4.64 2.43
C VAL A 48 -3.38 3.17 2.11
N PRO A 49 -3.21 2.80 0.83
CA PRO A 49 -2.83 1.45 0.47
C PRO A 49 -1.39 1.16 0.92
N THR A 50 -1.08 -0.12 1.12
CA THR A 50 0.31 -0.56 1.30
C THR A 50 0.95 -0.65 -0.08
N VAL A 51 2.16 -0.12 -0.22
CA VAL A 51 2.91 -0.11 -1.49
C VAL A 51 3.58 -1.47 -1.78
N THR A 52 3.70 -2.32 -0.76
CA THR A 52 4.30 -3.65 -0.82
C THR A 52 3.27 -4.69 -0.36
N ALA A 53 3.33 -5.89 -0.93
CA ALA A 53 2.66 -7.09 -0.43
C ALA A 53 3.67 -8.11 0.08
#